data_AF-A0A7X9G9K6-F1
#
_entry.id   AF-A0A7X9G9K6-F1
#
_cell.length_a   1.000
_cell.length_b   1.000
_cell.length_c   1.000
_cell.angle_alpha   90.00
_cell.angle_beta   90.00
_cell.angle_gamma   90.00
#
_symmetry.space_group_name_H-M   'P 1'
#
loop_
_entity.id
_entity.type
_entity.pdbx_description
1 polymer ?
#
loop_
_entity_poly.entity_id
_entity_poly.type
_entity_poly.pdbx_seq_one_letter_code
_entity_poly.pdbx_strand_id
1 'polypeptide(L)'
;MLLLGIVLWVNLVYSLRVAVEGLFSYELLQAADDALLERATSLFSDTEMKLEESEWLFVRRLVISSLVETLALFLEIALVGYLSWHGTQRPLALAVLLKDLIYVGAMLRVGWQQSATGELNLQEIKGVWQRWQQLERACYWFSAAAMGWLLYKLLP
;
A
#
# COMPACT_ATOMS: atom_id res chain seq x y z
N MET A 1 -1.27 26.20 -5.24
CA MET A 1 -1.77 25.52 -6.46
C MET A 1 -0.75 24.52 -7.01
N LEU A 2 0.47 24.96 -7.37
CA LEU A 2 1.48 24.06 -7.98
C LEU A 2 1.85 22.84 -7.11
N LEU A 3 2.14 23.02 -5.82
CA LEU A 3 2.45 21.90 -4.91
C LEU A 3 1.30 20.89 -4.81
N LEU A 4 0.06 21.37 -4.71
CA LEU A 4 -1.14 20.52 -4.68
C LEU A 4 -1.28 19.73 -5.98
N GLY A 5 -1.02 20.36 -7.12
CA GLY A 5 -1.01 19.70 -8.43
C GLY A 5 0.05 18.60 -8.52
N ILE A 6 1.26 18.83 -8.00
CA ILE A 6 2.31 17.81 -7.93
C ILE A 6 1.87 16.63 -7.07
N VAL A 7 1.36 16.89 -5.86
CA VAL A 7 0.90 15.83 -4.94
C VAL A 7 -0.22 15.01 -5.56
N LEU A 8 -1.20 15.66 -6.20
CA LEU A 8 -2.28 14.98 -6.90
C LEU A 8 -1.78 14.15 -8.07
N TRP A 9 -0.82 14.67 -8.85
CA TRP A 9 -0.26 13.94 -9.99
C TRP A 9 0.53 12.71 -9.54
N VAL A 10 1.35 12.84 -8.49
CA VAL A 10 2.07 11.71 -7.89
C VAL A 10 1.10 10.65 -7.39
N ASN A 11 0.05 11.03 -6.64
CA ASN A 11 -0.97 10.10 -6.17
C ASN A 11 -1.77 9.46 -7.32
N LEU A 12 -2.04 10.20 -8.39
CA LEU A 12 -2.70 9.67 -9.59
C LEU A 12 -1.84 8.59 -10.26
N VAL A 13 -0.57 8.90 -10.55
CA VAL A 13 0.35 7.96 -11.20
C VAL A 13 0.55 6.72 -10.35
N TYR A 14 0.74 6.90 -9.03
CA TYR A 14 0.84 5.80 -8.09
C TYR A 14 -0.43 4.93 -8.10
N SER A 15 -1.61 5.55 -8.01
CA SER A 15 -2.88 4.83 -7.99
C SER A 15 -3.13 4.05 -9.28
N LEU A 16 -2.81 4.64 -10.44
CA LEU A 16 -2.92 3.95 -11.73
C LEU A 16 -1.98 2.75 -11.82
N ARG A 17 -0.73 2.91 -11.37
CA ARG A 17 0.24 1.82 -11.34
C ARG A 17 -0.29 0.66 -10.49
N VAL A 18 -0.74 0.95 -9.26
CA VAL A 18 -1.24 -0.09 -8.35
C VAL A 18 -2.53 -0.73 -8.87
N ALA A 19 -3.38 0.04 -9.56
CA ALA A 19 -4.59 -0.50 -10.17
C ALA A 19 -4.31 -1.52 -11.30
N VAL A 20 -3.19 -1.38 -12.01
CA VAL A 20 -2.79 -2.26 -13.13
C VAL A 20 -1.93 -3.42 -12.63
N GLU A 21 -0.84 -3.12 -11.94
CA GLU A 21 0.18 -4.11 -11.57
C GLU A 21 -0.14 -4.72 -10.20
N GLY A 22 -0.52 -3.87 -9.24
CA GLY A 22 -0.72 -4.24 -7.83
C GLY A 22 0.22 -3.45 -6.93
N LEU A 23 0.21 -3.77 -5.64
CA LEU A 23 1.20 -3.23 -4.70
C LEU A 23 2.58 -3.83 -4.97
N PHE A 24 3.63 -3.02 -4.79
CA PHE A 24 5.03 -3.42 -4.97
C PHE A 24 5.41 -4.55 -4.02
N SER A 25 5.03 -4.43 -2.75
CA SER A 25 5.27 -5.43 -1.72
C SER A 25 4.58 -6.76 -2.07
N TYR A 26 3.36 -6.69 -2.60
CA TYR A 26 2.62 -7.87 -3.00
C TYR A 26 3.21 -8.58 -4.22
N GLU A 27 3.60 -7.83 -5.25
CA GLU A 27 4.28 -8.41 -6.42
C GLU A 27 5.59 -9.12 -6.03
N LEU A 28 6.35 -8.52 -5.11
CA LEU A 28 7.55 -9.16 -4.55
C LEU A 28 7.20 -10.46 -3.81
N LEU A 29 6.15 -10.46 -2.99
CA LEU A 29 5.69 -11.67 -2.28
C LEU A 29 5.15 -12.75 -3.22
N GLN A 30 4.49 -12.37 -4.32
CA GLN A 30 4.04 -13.32 -5.33
C GLN A 30 5.19 -13.95 -6.12
N ALA A 31 6.19 -13.15 -6.47
CA ALA A 31 7.35 -13.60 -7.24
C ALA A 31 8.34 -14.44 -6.42
N ALA A 32 8.29 -14.34 -5.09
CA ALA A 32 9.10 -15.14 -4.18
C ALA A 32 8.58 -16.57 -4.04
N ASP A 33 9.50 -17.52 -4.04
CA ASP A 33 9.27 -18.91 -3.70
C ASP A 33 9.09 -19.11 -2.19
N ASP A 34 8.40 -20.19 -1.82
CA ASP A 34 7.97 -20.40 -0.44
C ASP A 34 9.15 -20.58 0.53
N ALA A 35 10.27 -21.14 0.04
CA ALA A 35 11.51 -21.31 0.81
C ALA A 35 12.17 -19.96 1.14
N LEU A 36 12.20 -19.03 0.20
CA LEU A 36 12.73 -17.68 0.41
C LEU A 36 11.84 -16.88 1.37
N LEU A 37 10.52 -17.04 1.29
CA LEU A 37 9.58 -16.43 2.23
C LEU A 37 9.73 -16.98 3.66
N GLU A 38 9.97 -18.27 3.82
CA GLU A 38 10.21 -18.92 5.11
C GLU A 38 11.53 -18.45 5.74
N ARG A 39 12.61 -18.36 4.95
CA ARG A 39 13.88 -17.82 5.42
C ARG A 39 13.80 -16.34 5.77
N ALA A 40 13.14 -15.53 4.94
CA ALA A 40 12.91 -14.12 5.25
C ALA A 40 12.06 -13.94 6.52
N THR A 41 11.05 -14.78 6.72
CA THR A 41 10.23 -14.85 7.95
C THR A 41 11.10 -15.10 9.18
N SER A 42 12.03 -16.06 9.11
CA SER A 42 12.92 -16.39 10.24
C SER A 42 13.80 -15.24 10.73
N LEU A 43 14.14 -14.29 9.83
CA LEU A 43 14.89 -13.08 10.18
C LEU A 43 14.07 -12.11 11.04
N PHE A 44 12.74 -12.08 10.88
CA PHE A 44 11.85 -11.26 11.71
C PHE A 44 11.49 -11.96 13.03
N SER A 45 11.73 -13.26 13.14
CA SER A 45 11.43 -14.09 14.31
C SER A 45 12.60 -14.22 15.30
N ASP A 46 13.56 -13.29 15.27
CA ASP A 46 14.74 -13.25 16.16
C ASP A 46 15.62 -14.53 16.14
N THR A 47 15.48 -15.33 15.08
CA THR A 47 16.32 -16.52 14.88
C THR A 47 17.59 -16.06 14.18
N GLU A 48 18.76 -16.17 14.85
CA GLU A 48 20.05 -15.83 14.25
C GLU A 48 20.35 -16.74 13.05
N MET A 49 19.91 -16.32 11.87
CA MET A 49 20.15 -17.01 10.61
C MET A 49 21.00 -16.12 9.71
N LYS A 50 22.15 -16.64 9.26
CA LYS A 50 22.98 -15.95 8.26
C LYS A 50 22.30 -16.07 6.90
N LEU A 51 21.70 -14.97 6.45
CA LEU A 51 21.11 -14.91 5.11
C LEU A 51 22.18 -14.88 4.02
N GLU A 52 21.80 -15.43 2.87
CA GLU A 52 22.53 -15.25 1.62
C GLU A 52 22.28 -13.84 1.04
N GLU A 53 23.17 -13.37 0.16
CA GLU A 53 23.09 -12.02 -0.42
C GLU A 53 21.77 -11.78 -1.18
N SER A 54 21.25 -12.81 -1.84
CA SER A 54 19.95 -12.80 -2.56
C SER A 54 18.76 -12.58 -1.61
N GLU A 55 18.77 -13.21 -0.45
CA GLU A 55 17.73 -13.12 0.58
C GLU A 55 17.74 -11.73 1.23
N TRP A 56 18.94 -11.20 1.50
CA TRP A 56 19.09 -9.83 2.00
C TRP A 56 18.57 -8.78 1.01
N LEU A 57 18.87 -8.96 -0.27
CA LEU A 57 18.35 -8.09 -1.33
C LEU A 57 16.82 -8.15 -1.42
N PHE A 58 16.23 -9.34 -1.26
CA PHE A 58 14.78 -9.49 -1.21
C PHE A 58 14.16 -8.73 -0.03
N VAL A 59 14.64 -8.98 1.20
CA VAL A 59 14.13 -8.32 2.42
C VAL A 59 14.26 -6.81 2.30
N ARG A 60 15.41 -6.33 1.81
CA ARG A 60 15.63 -4.89 1.57
C ARG A 60 14.62 -4.31 0.57
N ARG A 61 14.35 -5.00 -0.54
CA ARG A 61 13.36 -4.56 -1.54
C ARG A 61 11.95 -4.57 -0.96
N LEU A 62 11.60 -5.58 -0.17
CA LEU A 62 10.31 -5.67 0.51
C LEU A 62 10.11 -4.48 1.45
N VAL A 63 11.08 -4.20 2.32
CA VAL A 63 11.05 -3.06 3.26
C VAL A 63 10.94 -1.73 2.52
N ILE A 64 11.75 -1.50 1.49
CA ILE A 64 11.70 -0.25 0.70
C ILE A 64 10.33 -0.11 0.03
N SER A 65 9.79 -1.19 -0.53
CA SER A 65 8.48 -1.18 -1.18
C SER A 65 7.36 -0.84 -0.19
N SER A 66 7.35 -1.50 0.98
CA SER A 66 6.38 -1.20 2.04
C SER A 66 6.48 0.23 2.56
N LEU A 67 7.69 0.80 2.64
CA LEU A 67 7.88 2.21 3.01
C LEU A 67 7.32 3.18 1.96
N VAL A 68 7.53 2.89 0.67
CA VAL A 68 6.97 3.69 -0.43
C VAL A 68 5.44 3.64 -0.41
N GLU A 69 4.86 2.46 -0.22
CA GLU A 69 3.40 2.29 -0.13
C GLU A 69 2.80 3.03 1.06
N THR A 70 3.46 2.95 2.21
CA THR A 70 3.08 3.67 3.43
C THR A 70 3.15 5.19 3.22
N LEU A 71 4.21 5.67 2.55
CA LEU A 71 4.35 7.09 2.23
C LEU A 71 3.24 7.56 1.28
N ALA A 72 2.90 6.77 0.26
CA ALA A 72 1.81 7.08 -0.66
C ALA A 72 0.47 7.16 0.07
N LEU A 73 0.19 6.23 0.99
CA LEU A 73 -1.00 6.28 1.83
C LEU A 73 -1.05 7.55 2.70
N PHE A 74 0.07 7.92 3.34
CA PHE A 74 0.11 9.16 4.13
C PHE A 74 -0.10 10.41 3.28
N LEU A 75 0.44 10.44 2.07
CA LEU A 75 0.21 11.53 1.12
C LEU A 75 -1.27 11.62 0.70
N GLU A 76 -1.92 10.48 0.45
CA GLU A 76 -3.35 10.42 0.13
C GLU A 76 -4.20 10.92 1.31
N ILE A 77 -3.96 10.43 2.53
CA ILE A 77 -4.65 10.89 3.75
C ILE A 77 -4.46 12.39 3.98
N ALA A 78 -3.22 12.90 3.87
CA ALA A 78 -2.92 14.30 4.06
C ALA A 78 -3.63 15.20 3.03
N LEU A 79 -3.60 14.77 1.76
CA LEU A 79 -4.31 15.44 0.66
C LEU A 79 -5.82 15.50 0.93
N VAL A 80 -6.41 14.38 1.34
CA VAL A 80 -7.85 14.30 1.57
C VAL A 80 -8.26 15.09 2.83
N GLY A 81 -7.43 15.08 3.87
CA GLY A 81 -7.58 15.93 5.05
C GLY A 81 -7.57 17.41 4.67
N TYR A 82 -6.65 17.82 3.81
CA TYR A 82 -6.58 19.18 3.27
C TYR A 82 -7.84 19.56 2.48
N LEU A 83 -8.30 18.70 1.56
CA LEU A 83 -9.52 18.94 0.78
C LEU A 83 -10.77 19.05 1.67
N SER A 84 -10.87 18.19 2.69
CA SER A 84 -11.96 18.18 3.65
C SER A 84 -12.00 19.47 4.49
N TRP A 85 -10.83 19.91 4.97
CA TRP A 85 -10.66 21.16 5.73
C TRP A 85 -11.12 22.38 4.94
N HIS A 86 -10.74 22.46 3.67
CA HIS A 86 -11.13 23.55 2.77
C HIS A 86 -12.54 23.39 2.16
N GLY A 87 -13.29 22.36 2.56
CA GLY A 87 -14.66 22.13 2.08
C GLY A 87 -14.77 21.81 0.58
N THR A 88 -13.65 21.46 -0.06
CA THR A 88 -13.59 21.20 -1.50
C THR A 88 -13.86 19.73 -1.77
N GLN A 89 -14.89 19.44 -2.58
CA GLN A 89 -15.20 18.06 -3.01
C GLN A 89 -15.33 17.07 -1.83
N ARG A 90 -15.93 17.50 -0.70
CA ARG A 90 -16.14 16.69 0.51
C ARG A 90 -16.64 15.25 0.28
N PRO A 91 -17.65 14.98 -0.58
CA PRO A 91 -18.10 13.60 -0.78
C PRO A 91 -17.01 12.72 -1.43
N LEU A 92 -16.23 13.27 -2.36
CA LEU A 92 -15.12 12.56 -3.00
C LEU A 92 -13.99 12.30 -1.99
N ALA A 93 -13.65 13.31 -1.19
CA ALA A 93 -12.69 13.19 -0.10
C ALA A 93 -13.09 12.09 0.89
N LEU A 94 -14.33 12.08 1.37
CA LEU A 94 -14.82 11.05 2.29
C LEU A 94 -14.79 9.64 1.68
N ALA A 95 -15.09 9.50 0.38
CA ALA A 95 -15.05 8.21 -0.29
C ALA A 95 -13.61 7.66 -0.39
N VAL A 96 -12.62 8.51 -0.68
CA VAL A 96 -11.20 8.12 -0.68
C VAL A 96 -10.75 7.73 0.73
N LEU A 97 -11.11 8.53 1.75
CA LEU A 97 -10.82 8.19 3.15
C LEU A 97 -11.43 6.86 3.59
N LEU A 98 -12.68 6.57 3.19
CA LEU A 98 -13.34 5.32 3.54
C LEU A 98 -12.57 4.12 2.96
N LYS A 99 -12.09 4.23 1.72
CA LYS A 99 -11.25 3.22 1.09
C LYS A 99 -9.92 3.05 1.84
N ASP A 100 -9.27 4.13 2.24
CA ASP A 100 -8.03 4.06 3.02
C ASP A 100 -8.24 3.45 4.41
N LEU A 101 -9.37 3.74 5.07
CA LEU A 101 -9.73 3.13 6.35
C LEU A 101 -9.97 1.62 6.24
N ILE A 102 -10.61 1.16 5.17
CA ILE A 102 -10.79 -0.28 4.90
C ILE A 102 -9.41 -0.94 4.71
N TYR A 103 -8.52 -0.31 3.95
CA TYR A 103 -7.16 -0.80 3.72
C TYR A 103 -6.36 -0.89 5.03
N VAL A 104 -6.33 0.19 5.82
CA VAL A 104 -5.66 0.22 7.12
C VAL A 104 -6.26 -0.81 8.08
N GLY A 105 -7.59 -0.96 8.10
CA GLY A 105 -8.26 -1.97 8.91
C GLY A 105 -7.87 -3.40 8.52
N ALA A 106 -7.72 -3.69 7.22
CA ALA A 106 -7.23 -4.97 6.74
C ALA A 106 -5.77 -5.23 7.16
N MET A 107 -4.89 -4.23 7.00
CA MET A 107 -3.48 -4.31 7.41
C MET A 107 -3.33 -4.49 8.91
N LEU A 108 -4.10 -3.74 9.72
CA LEU A 108 -4.13 -3.88 11.17
C LEU A 108 -4.63 -5.25 11.62
N ARG A 109 -5.63 -5.81 10.93
CA ARG A 109 -6.11 -7.17 11.22
C ARG A 109 -5.01 -8.21 11.01
N VAL A 110 -4.31 -8.13 9.87
CA VAL A 110 -3.18 -9.03 9.58
C VAL A 110 -2.07 -8.84 10.62
N GLY A 111 -1.69 -7.60 10.92
CA GLY A 111 -0.70 -7.30 11.95
C GLY A 111 -1.11 -7.78 13.35
N TRP A 112 -2.40 -7.70 13.70
CA TRP A 112 -2.92 -8.21 14.96
C TRP A 112 -2.86 -9.74 15.03
N GLN A 113 -3.23 -10.43 13.95
CA GLN A 113 -3.11 -11.89 13.87
C GLN A 113 -1.66 -12.34 14.06
N GLN A 114 -0.71 -11.65 13.44
CA GLN A 114 0.71 -11.93 13.56
C GLN A 114 1.28 -11.59 14.95
N SER A 115 0.80 -10.52 15.57
CA SER A 115 1.17 -10.18 16.95
C SER A 115 0.67 -11.22 17.95
N ALA A 116 -0.52 -11.78 17.72
CA ALA A 116 -1.10 -12.83 18.57
C ALA A 116 -0.36 -14.18 18.46
N THR A 117 0.22 -14.49 17.30
CA THR A 117 1.03 -15.70 17.10
C THR A 117 2.49 -15.52 17.47
N GLY A 118 2.97 -14.29 17.62
CA GLY A 118 4.38 -13.98 17.89
C GLY A 118 5.31 -14.23 16.70
N GLU A 119 4.76 -14.60 15.54
CA GLU A 119 5.51 -14.96 14.35
C GLU A 119 4.98 -14.19 13.14
N LEU A 120 5.88 -13.49 12.43
CA LEU A 120 5.55 -12.79 11.20
C LEU A 120 5.57 -13.77 10.03
N ASN A 121 4.42 -14.26 9.61
CA ASN A 121 4.31 -15.24 8.53
C ASN A 121 4.05 -14.58 7.16
N LEU A 122 5.10 -14.45 6.33
CA LEU A 122 4.98 -13.86 4.98
C LEU A 122 4.11 -14.69 4.01
N GLN A 123 4.02 -16.00 4.21
CA GLN A 123 3.16 -16.87 3.38
C GLN A 123 1.68 -16.64 3.67
N GLU A 124 1.32 -16.42 4.94
CA GLU A 124 -0.05 -16.07 5.32
C GLU A 124 -0.46 -14.71 4.73
N ILE A 125 0.45 -13.72 4.76
CA ILE A 125 0.22 -12.41 4.11
C ILE A 125 -0.05 -12.58 2.61
N LYS A 126 0.78 -13.37 1.92
CA LYS A 126 0.62 -13.69 0.49
C LYS A 126 -0.77 -14.29 0.20
N GLY A 127 -1.22 -15.23 1.03
CA GLY A 127 -2.50 -15.92 0.88
C GLY A 127 -3.73 -15.06 1.17
N VAL A 128 -3.68 -14.21 2.20
CA VAL A 128 -4.75 -13.25 2.49
C VAL A 128 -4.90 -12.29 1.32
N TRP A 129 -3.81 -11.67 0.89
CA TRP A 129 -3.85 -10.60 -0.11
C TRP A 129 -4.35 -11.06 -1.48
N GLN A 130 -4.10 -12.32 -1.86
CA GLN A 130 -4.63 -12.91 -3.09
C GLN A 130 -6.16 -12.86 -3.17
N ARG A 131 -6.85 -12.96 -2.03
CA ARG A 131 -8.32 -12.86 -1.98
C ARG A 131 -8.83 -11.43 -2.10
N TRP A 132 -8.00 -10.45 -1.74
CA TRP A 132 -8.36 -9.02 -1.70
C TRP A 132 -7.88 -8.23 -2.92
N GLN A 133 -7.01 -8.82 -3.75
CA GLN A 133 -6.37 -8.15 -4.90
C GLN A 133 -7.36 -7.47 -5.86
N GLN A 134 -8.51 -8.08 -6.15
CA GLN A 134 -9.51 -7.46 -7.03
C GLN A 134 -10.17 -6.23 -6.40
N LEU A 135 -10.49 -6.30 -5.10
CA LEU A 135 -11.06 -5.19 -4.36
C LEU A 135 -10.06 -4.04 -4.25
N GLU A 136 -8.82 -4.37 -3.93
CA GLU A 136 -7.70 -3.43 -3.88
C GLU A 136 -7.53 -2.68 -5.22
N ARG A 137 -7.45 -3.41 -6.35
CA ARG A 137 -7.34 -2.79 -7.67
C ARG A 137 -8.53 -1.88 -7.97
N ALA A 138 -9.74 -2.29 -7.62
CA ALA A 138 -10.93 -1.45 -7.78
C ALA A 138 -10.86 -0.17 -6.91
N CYS A 139 -10.38 -0.29 -5.67
CA CYS A 139 -10.13 0.83 -4.78
C CYS A 139 -9.11 1.82 -5.34
N TYR A 140 -8.02 1.33 -5.94
CA TYR A 140 -7.02 2.19 -6.58
C TYR A 140 -7.48 2.80 -7.90
N TRP A 141 -8.32 2.11 -8.68
CA TRP A 141 -9.02 2.71 -9.83
C TRP A 141 -9.92 3.88 -9.39
N PHE A 142 -10.64 3.71 -8.28
CA PHE A 142 -11.46 4.77 -7.71
C PHE A 142 -10.61 5.96 -7.25
N SER A 143 -9.51 5.73 -6.52
CA SER A 143 -8.55 6.79 -6.15
C SER A 143 -8.00 7.49 -7.38
N ALA A 144 -7.56 6.76 -8.41
CA ALA A 144 -7.06 7.36 -9.65
C ALA A 144 -8.12 8.25 -10.32
N ALA A 145 -9.37 7.79 -10.43
CA ALA A 145 -10.47 8.59 -10.96
C ALA A 145 -10.72 9.86 -10.13
N ALA A 146 -10.67 9.75 -8.80
CA ALA A 146 -10.80 10.89 -7.89
C ALA A 146 -9.68 11.92 -8.06
N MET A 147 -8.42 11.47 -8.10
CA MET A 147 -7.26 12.35 -8.30
C MET A 147 -7.27 13.00 -9.68
N GLY A 148 -7.63 12.26 -10.72
CA GLY A 148 -7.79 12.78 -12.08
C GLY A 148 -8.87 13.86 -12.18
N TRP A 149 -10.01 13.65 -11.51
CA TRP A 149 -11.07 14.66 -11.42
C TRP A 149 -10.61 15.93 -10.68
N LEU A 150 -9.89 15.78 -9.57
CA LEU A 150 -9.34 16.90 -8.81
C LEU A 150 -8.32 17.69 -9.62
N LEU A 151 -7.43 17.02 -10.35
CA LEU A 151 -6.48 17.66 -11.26
C LEU A 151 -7.22 18.44 -12.36
N TYR A 152 -8.20 17.83 -13.02
CA TYR A 152 -9.01 18.48 -14.04
C TYR A 152 -9.70 19.75 -13.51
N LYS A 153 -10.18 19.73 -12.26
CA LYS A 153 -10.81 20.90 -11.62
C LYS A 153 -9.82 21.97 -11.18
N LEU A 154 -8.54 21.64 -11.00
CA LEU A 154 -7.49 22.56 -10.55
C LEU A 154 -6.68 23.16 -11.70
N LEU A 155 -6.71 22.55 -12.89
CA LEU A 155 -6.20 23.11 -14.13
C LEU A 155 -7.27 24.05 -14.72
N PRO A 156 -7.09 25.38 -14.67
CA PRO A 156 -8.01 26.34 -15.29
C PRO A 156 -8.04 26.23 -16.82
#